data_AF-A0A972TKW4-F1
#
_entry.id   AF-A0A972TKW4-F1
#
_cell.length_a   1.000
_cell.length_b   1.000
_cell.length_c   1.000
_cell.angle_alpha   90.00
_cell.angle_beta   90.00
_cell.angle_gamma   90.00
#
_symmetry.space_group_name_H-M   'P 1'
#
loop_
_entity.id
_entity.type
_entity.pdbx_description
1 polymer ?
#
loop_
_entity_poly.entity_id
_entity_poly.type
_entity_poly.pdbx_seq_one_letter_code
_entity_poly.pdbx_strand_id
1 'polypeptide(L)' 'MMTIYGMLAPEDTDAGYSLALDDDWYAVLMEKDEVLARFDPRDYTSVDLQVEVEQLLQTRRGHVAV' A
#
# COMPACT_ATOMS: atom_id res chain seq x y z
N MET A 1 -4.25 15.44 9.41
CA MET A 1 -3.27 14.92 8.43
C MET A 1 -2.42 13.90 9.16
N MET A 2 -2.73 12.61 9.02
CA MET A 2 -1.97 11.52 9.62
C MET A 2 -1.26 10.79 8.50
N THR A 3 0.07 10.95 8.45
CA THR A 3 0.95 10.36 7.42
C THR A 3 1.53 9.06 7.97
N ILE A 4 1.26 7.91 7.34
CA ILE A 4 1.98 6.67 7.67
C ILE A 4 3.35 6.73 6.97
N TYR A 5 4.42 6.83 7.75
CA TYR A 5 5.78 6.65 7.26
C TYR A 5 6.21 5.19 7.45
N GLY A 6 6.62 4.52 6.37
CA GLY A 6 7.62 3.44 6.49
C GLY A 6 7.23 2.00 6.12
N MET A 7 6.26 1.75 5.23
CA MET A 7 5.97 0.38 4.76
C MET A 7 6.21 0.12 3.27
N LEU A 8 6.40 1.16 2.45
CA LEU A 8 6.68 1.00 1.02
C LEU A 8 8.15 1.20 0.73
N ALA A 9 8.67 0.45 -0.25
CA ALA A 9 10.01 0.71 -0.78
C ALA A 9 10.04 2.09 -1.46
N PRO A 10 11.21 2.77 -1.48
CA PRO A 10 11.34 4.07 -2.14
C PRO A 10 10.92 4.05 -3.62
N GLU A 11 11.22 2.96 -4.33
CA GLU A 11 10.83 2.77 -5.74
C GLU A 11 9.31 2.78 -5.95
N ASP A 12 8.54 2.20 -5.03
CA ASP A 12 7.09 2.17 -5.11
C ASP A 12 6.51 3.56 -4.81
N THR A 13 7.14 4.29 -3.90
CA THR A 13 6.78 5.69 -3.63
C THR A 13 7.07 6.57 -4.85
N ASP A 14 8.22 6.39 -5.51
CA ASP A 14 8.58 7.10 -6.74
C ASP A 14 7.67 6.74 -7.93
N ALA A 15 7.16 5.51 -7.98
CA ALA A 15 6.17 5.07 -8.97
C ALA A 15 4.76 5.65 -8.72
N GLY A 16 4.54 6.35 -7.61
CA GLY A 16 3.27 6.99 -7.27
C GLY A 16 2.35 6.14 -6.38
N TYR A 17 2.85 5.06 -5.79
CA TYR A 17 2.12 4.31 -4.78
C TYR A 17 2.26 4.97 -3.41
N SER A 18 1.19 4.92 -2.62
CA SER A 18 1.21 5.38 -1.24
C SER A 18 0.33 4.50 -0.36
N LEU A 19 0.67 4.42 0.93
CA LEU A 19 -0.09 3.70 1.92
C LEU A 19 -0.55 4.68 3.00
N ALA A 20 -1.85 4.79 3.21
CA ALA A 20 -2.47 5.73 4.14
C ALA A 20 -3.42 5.02 5.11
N LEU A 21 -3.74 5.65 6.25
CA LEU A 21 -4.84 5.20 7.11
C LEU A 21 -6.07 6.03 6.77
N ASP A 22 -7.21 5.38 6.57
CA ASP A 22 -8.50 6.07 6.48
C ASP A 22 -9.07 6.44 7.86
N ASP A 23 -10.21 7.13 7.87
CA ASP A 23 -10.89 7.57 9.10
C ASP A 23 -11.38 6.39 9.98
N ASP A 24 -11.55 5.21 9.37
CA ASP A 24 -11.94 3.97 10.05
C ASP A 24 -10.71 3.13 10.47
N TRP A 25 -9.50 3.69 10.36
CA TRP A 25 -8.21 3.07 10.69
C TRP A 25 -7.75 1.96 9.74
N TYR A 26 -8.36 1.80 8.58
CA TYR A 26 -7.93 0.80 7.61
C TYR A 26 -6.69 1.29 6.88
N ALA A 27 -5.74 0.38 6.61
CA ALA A 27 -4.65 0.68 5.71
C ALA A 27 -5.16 0.66 4.27
N VAL A 28 -4.88 1.72 3.51
CA VAL A 28 -5.34 1.92 2.14
C VAL A 28 -4.13 2.07 1.24
N LEU A 29 -3.97 1.13 0.31
CA LEU A 29 -2.98 1.24 -0.76
C LEU A 29 -3.58 2.04 -1.91
N MET A 30 -2.89 3.09 -2.30
CA MET A 30 -3.30 4.01 -3.35
C MET A 30 -2.24 4.08 -4.45
N GLU A 31 -2.68 4.31 -5.68
CA GLU A 31 -1.83 4.71 -6.81
C GLU A 31 -2.34 6.06 -7.32
N LYS A 32 -1.53 7.11 -7.16
CA LYS A 32 -1.95 8.51 -7.39
C LYS A 32 -3.19 8.84 -6.54
N ASP A 33 -4.37 8.92 -7.17
CA ASP A 33 -5.65 9.26 -6.53
C ASP A 33 -6.63 8.07 -6.48
N GLU A 34 -6.22 6.89 -6.95
CA GLU A 34 -7.07 5.70 -6.98
C GLU A 34 -6.78 4.77 -5.80
N VAL A 35 -7.83 4.33 -5.11
CA VAL A 35 -7.73 3.30 -4.08
C VAL A 35 -7.63 1.94 -4.75
N LEU A 36 -6.49 1.27 -4.57
CA LEU A 36 -6.25 -0.05 -5.14
C LEU A 36 -6.74 -1.17 -4.21
N ALA A 37 -6.52 -1.00 -2.90
CA ALA A 37 -6.91 -1.98 -1.90
C ALA A 37 -7.08 -1.33 -0.52
N ARG A 38 -7.89 -1.96 0.32
CA ARG A 38 -8.11 -1.61 1.72
C ARG A 38 -7.89 -2.85 2.58
N PHE A 39 -7.16 -2.70 3.67
CA PHE A 39 -6.74 -3.77 4.58
C PHE A 39 -7.23 -3.49 6.00
N ASP A 40 -7.47 -4.56 6.76
CA ASP A 40 -8.12 -4.47 8.08
C ASP A 40 -7.33 -3.57 9.07
N PRO A 41 -8.01 -2.73 9.86
CA PRO A 41 -7.38 -1.77 10.78
C PRO A 41 -6.52 -2.43 11.85
N ARG A 42 -6.70 -3.72 12.14
CA ARG A 42 -5.92 -4.42 13.17
C ARG A 42 -4.51 -4.80 12.71
N ASP A 43 -4.28 -4.79 11.39
CA ASP A 43 -3.08 -5.34 10.79
C ASP A 43 -2.17 -4.27 10.19
N TYR A 44 -2.46 -2.98 10.38
CA TYR A 44 -1.69 -1.90 9.75
C TYR A 44 -0.19 -1.86 10.13
N THR A 45 0.21 -2.48 11.25
CA THR A 45 1.62 -2.66 11.64
C THR A 45 2.07 -4.13 11.56
N SER A 46 1.22 -5.02 11.06
CA SER A 46 1.53 -6.45 10.96
C SER A 46 2.54 -6.71 9.84
N VAL A 47 3.43 -7.66 10.06
CA VAL A 47 4.30 -8.20 9.01
C VAL A 47 3.46 -8.83 7.90
N ASP A 48 2.31 -9.40 8.24
CA ASP A 48 1.40 -10.02 7.27
C ASP A 48 0.88 -8.99 6.27
N LEU A 49 0.51 -7.79 6.74
CA LEU A 49 0.10 -6.71 5.86
C LEU A 49 1.22 -6.27 4.92
N GLN A 50 2.46 -6.18 5.40
CA GLN A 50 3.59 -5.81 4.56
C GLN A 50 3.78 -6.82 3.41
N VAL A 51 3.65 -8.11 3.73
CA VAL A 51 3.73 -9.18 2.73
C VAL A 51 2.57 -9.09 1.72
N GLU A 52 1.35 -8.84 2.18
CA GLU A 52 0.19 -8.67 1.30
C GLU A 52 0.32 -7.46 0.36
N VAL A 53 0.75 -6.31 0.89
CA VAL A 53 1.00 -5.09 0.10
C VAL A 53 2.11 -5.33 -0.92
N GLU A 54 3.21 -5.98 -0.52
CA GLU A 54 4.31 -6.28 -1.43
C GLU A 54 3.87 -7.23 -2.56
N GLN A 55 3.12 -8.30 -2.25
CA GLN A 55 2.59 -9.22 -3.25
C GLN A 55 1.64 -8.53 -4.25
N LEU A 56 0.80 -7.62 -3.76
CA LEU A 56 -0.11 -6.86 -4.60
C LEU A 56 0.66 -5.93 -5.55
N LEU A 57 1.67 -5.23 -5.04
CA LEU A 57 2.55 -4.38 -5.84
C LEU A 57 3.40 -5.19 -6.83
N GLN A 58 3.90 -6.36 -6.46
CA GLN A 58 4.62 -7.26 -7.37
C GLN A 58 3.71 -7.77 -8.49
N THR A 59 2.46 -8.12 -8.19
CA THR A 59 1.46 -8.55 -9.20
C THR A 59 1.15 -7.43 -10.19
N ARG A 60 0.99 -6.20 -9.70
CA ARG A 60 0.78 -5.00 -10.54
C ARG A 60 1.99 -4.68 -11.40
N ARG A 61 3.21 -4.75 -10.84
CA ARG A 61 4.48 -4.57 -11.57
C ARG A 61 4.71 -5.66 -12.62
N GLY A 62 4.39 -6.92 -12.30
CA GLY A 62 4.51 -8.06 -13.20
C GLY A 62 3.50 -8.07 -14.36
N HIS A 63 2.39 -7.32 -14.24
CA HIS A 63 1.48 -7.05 -15.36
C HIS A 63 2.04 -6.01 -16.35
N VAL A 64 3.12 -5.30 -15.99
CA VAL A 64 3.92 -4.47 -16.91
C VAL A 64 5.09 -5.31 -17.43
N ALA A 65 4.77 -6.47 -17.98
CA ALA A 65 5.68 -7.24 -18.81
C ALA A 65 4.88 -7.82 -19.98
N VAL A 66 5.22 -7.31 -21.17
CA VAL A 66 4.68 -7.58 -22.52
C VAL A 66 3.55 -6.67 -22.98
#